data_AF-A0A1N6G2T9-F1
#
_entry.id   AF-A0A1N6G2T9-F1
#
_cell.length_a   1.000
_cell.length_b   1.000
_cell.length_c   1.000
_cell.angle_alpha   90.00
_cell.angle_beta   90.00
_cell.angle_gamma   90.00
#
_symmetry.space_group_name_H-M   'P 1'
#
loop_
_entity.id
_entity.type
_entity.pdbx_description
1 polymer ?
#
loop_
_entity_poly.entity_id
_entity_poly.type
_entity_poly.pdbx_seq_one_letter_code
_entity_poly.pdbx_strand_id
1 'polypeptide(L)'
;MFEATALTILIAISALMTDKETSDLALVGFALSMFAVAWNYFYNIGFDLIFGMNRNSRGLMIRIIHATGFEGVLVFITVPTVAWFLQISLLEAIVIEAGLLVFFFFFTIGFNWFYDQYQPYKRWFGPKAAN
;
A
#
# COMPACT_ATOMS: atom_id res chain seq x y z
N MET A 1 4.02 -7.65 8.68
CA MET A 1 3.55 -8.95 8.14
C MET A 1 2.95 -8.74 6.76
N PHE A 2 1.85 -7.99 6.63
CA PHE A 2 1.26 -7.63 5.33
C PHE A 2 2.28 -7.12 4.30
N GLU A 3 3.02 -6.08 4.67
CA GLU A 3 4.00 -5.42 3.78
C GLU A 3 5.19 -6.32 3.44
N ALA A 4 5.74 -7.05 4.43
CA ALA A 4 6.82 -8.01 4.21
C ALA A 4 6.42 -9.14 3.25
N THR A 5 5.18 -9.63 3.33
CA THR A 5 4.65 -10.64 2.40
C THR A 5 4.45 -10.06 0.99
N ALA A 6 3.91 -8.84 0.87
CA ALA A 6 3.75 -8.17 -0.41
C ALA A 6 5.11 -7.96 -1.10
N LEU A 7 6.10 -7.47 -0.35
CA LEU A 7 7.45 -7.23 -0.83
C LEU A 7 8.15 -8.51 -1.27
N THR A 8 7.99 -9.60 -0.52
CA THR A 8 8.56 -10.91 -0.91
C THR A 8 7.97 -11.40 -2.23
N ILE A 9 6.67 -11.21 -2.45
CA ILE A 9 6.00 -11.58 -3.71
C ILE A 9 6.45 -10.69 -4.85
N LEU A 10 6.56 -9.37 -4.63
CA LEU A 10 7.07 -8.41 -5.63
C LEU A 10 8.50 -8.75 -6.05
N ILE A 11 9.38 -9.05 -5.09
CA ILE A 11 10.76 -9.46 -5.34
C ILE A 11 10.80 -10.81 -6.09
N ALA A 12 9.95 -11.77 -5.72
CA ALA A 12 9.88 -13.07 -6.40
C ALA A 12 9.36 -12.97 -7.84
N ILE A 13 8.32 -12.17 -8.09
CA ILE A 13 7.79 -11.92 -9.44
C ILE A 13 8.85 -11.23 -10.30
N SER A 14 9.53 -10.21 -9.75
CA SER A 14 10.64 -9.53 -10.43
C SER A 14 11.78 -10.50 -10.76
N ALA A 15 12.20 -11.34 -9.81
CA ALA A 15 13.27 -12.32 -10.01
C ALA A 15 12.93 -13.41 -11.04
N LEU A 16 11.65 -13.73 -11.25
CA LEU A 16 11.21 -14.69 -12.27
C LEU A 16 11.22 -14.10 -13.68
N MET A 17 11.30 -12.77 -13.82
CA MET A 17 11.24 -12.06 -15.10
C MET A 17 12.63 -11.61 -15.62
N THR A 18 13.71 -12.16 -15.06
CA THR A 18 15.13 -11.79 -15.25
C THR A 18 15.51 -11.13 -16.58
N ASP A 19 15.58 -9.80 -16.54
CA ASP A 19 16.53 -8.93 -17.26
C ASP A 19 16.70 -7.62 -16.44
N LYS A 20 17.78 -6.87 -16.65
CA LYS A 20 18.25 -5.74 -15.80
C LYS A 20 17.16 -4.73 -15.38
N GLU A 21 16.15 -4.50 -16.21
CA GLU A 21 14.99 -3.62 -15.93
C GLU A 21 14.09 -4.09 -14.77
N THR A 22 14.02 -5.40 -14.51
CA THR A 22 13.14 -5.95 -13.46
C THR A 22 13.61 -5.63 -12.05
N SER A 23 14.93 -5.45 -11.85
CA SER A 23 15.51 -5.09 -10.56
C SER A 23 15.16 -3.67 -10.13
N ASP A 24 15.13 -2.73 -11.07
CA ASP A 24 14.76 -1.34 -10.83
C ASP A 24 13.25 -1.23 -10.52
N LEU A 25 12.41 -1.99 -11.22
CA LEU A 25 10.97 -2.08 -10.92
C LEU A 25 10.68 -2.65 -9.53
N ALA A 26 11.43 -3.66 -9.09
CA ALA A 26 11.29 -4.20 -7.73
C ALA A 26 11.70 -3.18 -6.66
N LEU A 27 12.80 -2.46 -6.89
CA LEU A 27 13.27 -1.40 -6.00
C LEU A 27 12.25 -0.26 -5.92
N VAL A 28 11.68 0.14 -7.04
CA VAL A 28 10.59 1.13 -7.09
C VAL A 28 9.38 0.65 -6.32
N GLY A 29 8.90 -0.57 -6.56
CA GLY A 29 7.77 -1.14 -5.82
C GLY A 29 8.02 -1.18 -4.31
N PHE A 30 9.24 -1.55 -3.90
CA PHE A 30 9.64 -1.53 -2.50
C PHE A 30 9.63 -0.12 -1.91
N ALA A 31 10.30 0.84 -2.56
CA ALA A 31 10.37 2.22 -2.10
C ALA A 31 8.98 2.88 -2.03
N LEU A 32 8.14 2.65 -3.03
CA LEU A 32 6.76 3.15 -3.07
C LEU A 32 5.92 2.58 -1.93
N SER A 33 6.03 1.28 -1.62
CA SER A 33 5.29 0.68 -0.50
C SER A 33 5.67 1.30 0.85
N MET A 34 6.97 1.44 1.12
CA MET A 34 7.45 2.07 2.36
C MET A 34 7.00 3.53 2.46
N PHE A 35 7.09 4.25 1.34
CA PHE A 35 6.62 5.63 1.27
C PHE A 35 5.11 5.71 1.52
N ALA A 36 4.31 4.83 0.91
CA ALA A 36 2.87 4.80 1.11
C ALA A 36 2.47 4.52 2.56
N VAL A 37 3.17 3.62 3.25
CA VAL A 37 2.93 3.36 4.68
C VAL A 37 3.29 4.57 5.54
N ALA A 38 4.44 5.20 5.29
CA ALA A 38 4.84 6.41 5.98
C ALA A 38 3.84 7.56 5.74
N TRP A 39 3.48 7.80 4.48
CA TRP A 39 2.53 8.83 4.08
C TRP A 39 1.14 8.59 4.68
N ASN A 40 0.65 7.36 4.67
CA ASN A 40 -0.61 6.98 5.32
C ASN A 40 -0.61 7.33 6.82
N TYR A 41 0.49 7.09 7.52
CA TYR A 41 0.60 7.48 8.93
C TYR A 41 0.53 9.00 9.13
N PHE A 42 1.35 9.77 8.41
CA PHE A 42 1.41 11.23 8.55
C PHE A 42 0.11 11.91 8.10
N TYR A 43 -0.45 11.48 6.97
CA TYR A 43 -1.68 12.03 6.44
C TYR A 43 -2.87 11.79 7.37
N ASN A 44 -2.99 10.57 7.93
CA ASN A 44 -4.04 10.27 8.90
C ASN A 44 -3.96 11.17 10.14
N ILE A 45 -2.76 11.41 10.68
CA ILE A 45 -2.57 12.30 11.82
C ILE A 45 -2.96 13.73 11.46
N GLY A 46 -2.43 14.27 10.36
CA GLY A 46 -2.74 15.62 9.91
C GLY A 46 -4.24 15.83 9.69
N PHE A 47 -4.89 14.86 9.04
CA PHE A 47 -6.32 14.91 8.80
C PHE A 47 -7.14 14.80 10.10
N ASP A 48 -6.72 13.96 11.04
CA ASP A 48 -7.39 13.81 12.34
C ASP A 48 -7.24 15.04 13.23
N LEU A 49 -6.13 15.78 13.11
CA LEU A 49 -5.93 17.06 13.79
C LEU A 49 -6.86 18.15 13.25
N ILE A 50 -7.13 18.16 11.94
CA ILE A 50 -7.98 19.18 11.31
C ILE A 50 -9.47 18.87 11.46
N PHE A 51 -9.87 17.61 11.27
CA PHE A 51 -11.27 17.19 11.20
C PHE A 51 -11.75 16.41 12.44
N GLY A 52 -10.93 16.36 13.49
CA GLY A 52 -11.25 15.76 14.79
C GLY A 52 -11.08 14.24 14.85
N MET A 53 -10.78 13.73 16.04
CA MET A 53 -10.44 12.30 16.26
C MET A 53 -11.63 11.35 16.16
N ASN A 54 -12.88 11.85 16.18
CA ASN A 54 -14.06 11.00 16.03
C ASN A 54 -14.30 10.64 14.55
N ARG A 55 -13.61 9.59 14.07
CA ARG A 55 -13.68 9.13 12.68
C ARG A 55 -15.08 8.64 12.27
N ASN A 56 -15.89 8.17 13.22
CA ASN A 56 -17.23 7.62 12.96
C ASN A 56 -18.29 8.70 12.69
N SER A 57 -18.10 9.90 13.22
CA SER A 57 -19.00 11.03 12.96
C SER A 57 -18.74 11.74 11.63
N ARG A 58 -17.75 11.30 10.83
CA ARG A 58 -17.42 11.91 9.53
C ARG A 58 -18.43 11.48 8.45
N GLY A 59 -19.13 12.48 7.91
CA GLY A 59 -20.03 12.30 6.76
C GLY A 59 -19.29 11.90 5.49
N LEU A 60 -20.05 11.45 4.48
CA LEU A 60 -19.54 10.94 3.22
C LEU A 60 -18.60 11.93 2.50
N MET A 61 -18.93 13.23 2.49
CA MET A 61 -18.11 14.24 1.84
C MET A 61 -16.70 14.38 2.44
N ILE A 62 -16.58 14.32 3.76
CA ILE A 62 -15.27 14.38 4.43
C ILE A 62 -14.43 13.15 4.05
N ARG A 63 -15.06 11.99 3.89
CA ARG A 63 -14.38 10.75 3.48
C ARG A 63 -13.90 10.83 2.03
N ILE A 64 -14.69 11.43 1.14
CA ILE A 64 -14.28 11.67 -0.25
C ILE A 64 -13.09 12.62 -0.28
N ILE A 65 -13.15 13.77 0.41
CA ILE A 65 -12.05 14.73 0.49
C ILE A 65 -10.80 14.08 1.08
N HIS A 66 -10.95 13.27 2.13
CA HIS A 66 -9.84 12.53 2.72
C HIS A 66 -9.18 11.62 1.69
N ALA A 67 -9.97 10.79 1.00
CA ALA A 67 -9.47 9.81 0.05
C ALA A 67 -8.83 10.49 -1.18
N THR A 68 -9.48 11.50 -1.75
CA THR A 68 -8.95 12.22 -2.91
C THR A 68 -7.71 13.04 -2.56
N GLY A 69 -7.65 13.65 -1.37
CA GLY A 69 -6.46 14.36 -0.89
C GLY A 69 -5.30 13.41 -0.61
N PHE A 70 -5.58 12.23 -0.04
CA PHE A 70 -4.56 11.21 0.23
C PHE A 70 -3.93 10.73 -1.08
N GLU A 71 -4.77 10.25 -1.99
CA GLU A 71 -4.34 9.67 -3.27
C GLU A 71 -3.72 10.74 -4.17
N GLY A 72 -4.32 11.93 -4.22
CA GLY A 72 -3.85 13.02 -5.06
C GLY A 72 -2.44 13.48 -4.70
N VAL A 73 -2.14 13.65 -3.41
CA VAL A 73 -0.77 14.02 -2.98
C VAL A 73 0.21 12.88 -3.17
N LEU A 74 -0.23 11.63 -2.93
CA LEU A 74 0.59 10.45 -3.15
C LEU A 74 1.06 10.41 -4.61
N VAL A 75 0.12 10.34 -5.56
CA VAL A 75 0.35 10.30 -7.02
C VAL A 75 1.20 11.48 -7.49
N PHE A 76 0.94 12.68 -6.96
CA PHE A 76 1.69 13.89 -7.33
C PHE A 76 3.19 13.80 -6.97
N ILE A 77 3.55 13.03 -5.95
CA ILE A 77 4.95 12.84 -5.53
C ILE A 77 5.55 11.59 -6.19
N THR A 78 4.81 10.49 -6.19
CA THR A 78 5.28 9.18 -6.64
C THR A 78 5.46 9.13 -8.16
N VAL A 79 4.51 9.62 -8.95
CA VAL A 79 4.59 9.56 -10.43
C VAL A 79 5.83 10.28 -10.96
N PRO A 80 6.11 11.55 -10.61
CA PRO A 80 7.31 12.22 -11.10
C PRO A 80 8.60 11.55 -10.61
N THR A 81 8.59 11.02 -9.38
CA THR A 81 9.75 10.31 -8.81
C THR A 81 10.03 9.02 -9.56
N VAL A 82 9.00 8.22 -9.88
CA VAL A 82 9.12 6.98 -10.65
C VAL A 82 9.55 7.27 -12.08
N ALA A 83 8.93 8.25 -12.72
CA ALA A 83 9.28 8.67 -14.08
C ALA A 83 10.75 9.10 -14.16
N TRP A 84 11.20 9.91 -13.19
CA TRP A 84 12.60 10.33 -13.10
C TRP A 84 13.54 9.16 -12.79
N PHE A 85 13.19 8.26 -11.87
CA PHE A 85 14.07 7.17 -11.49
C PHE A 85 14.24 6.13 -12.60
N LEU A 86 13.14 5.74 -13.24
CA LEU A 86 13.14 4.75 -14.33
C LEU A 86 13.45 5.38 -15.71
N GLN A 87 13.59 6.70 -15.79
CA GLN A 87 13.81 7.44 -17.05
C GLN A 87 12.72 7.16 -18.10
N ILE A 88 11.47 7.03 -17.64
CA ILE A 88 10.28 6.79 -18.46
C ILE A 88 9.41 8.04 -18.52
N SER A 89 8.43 8.04 -19.43
CA SER A 89 7.44 9.12 -19.50
C SER A 89 6.51 9.13 -18.27
N LEU A 90 5.94 10.29 -17.97
CA LEU A 90 4.92 10.42 -16.90
C LEU A 90 3.73 9.48 -17.13
N LEU A 91 3.36 9.23 -18.38
CA LEU A 91 2.25 8.34 -18.72
C LEU A 91 2.58 6.89 -18.38
N GLU A 92 3.79 6.43 -18.70
CA GLU A 92 4.26 5.09 -18.35
C GLU A 92 4.34 4.93 -16.83
N ALA A 93 4.82 5.93 -16.11
CA ALA A 93 4.85 5.93 -14.64
C ALA A 93 3.43 5.82 -14.03
N ILE A 94 2.44 6.53 -14.59
CA ILE A 94 1.02 6.40 -14.18
C ILE A 94 0.51 4.98 -14.42
N VAL A 95 0.87 4.36 -15.55
CA VAL A 95 0.46 2.97 -15.86
C VAL A 95 1.06 1.98 -14.86
N ILE A 96 2.35 2.14 -14.51
CA ILE A 96 3.01 1.34 -13.49
C ILE A 96 2.31 1.49 -12.14
N GLU A 97 2.02 2.73 -11.73
CA GLU A 97 1.36 2.99 -10.46
C GLU A 97 -0.06 2.43 -10.39
N ALA A 98 -0.84 2.57 -11.47
CA ALA A 98 -2.15 1.95 -11.59
C ALA A 98 -2.06 0.41 -11.51
N GLY A 99 -1.07 -0.20 -12.16
CA GLY A 99 -0.81 -1.63 -12.08
C GLY A 99 -0.48 -2.09 -10.65
N LEU A 100 0.35 -1.33 -9.94
CA LEU A 100 0.68 -1.60 -8.54
C LEU A 100 -0.55 -1.46 -7.63
N LEU A 101 -1.37 -0.42 -7.81
CA LEU A 101 -2.63 -0.23 -7.08
C LEU A 101 -3.57 -1.43 -7.24
N VAL A 102 -3.77 -1.88 -8.48
CA VAL A 102 -4.60 -3.05 -8.79
C VAL A 102 -4.01 -4.31 -8.14
N PHE A 103 -2.70 -4.52 -8.25
CA PHE A 103 -2.02 -5.65 -7.59
C PHE A 103 -2.24 -5.62 -6.07
N PHE A 104 -1.96 -4.49 -5.41
CA PHE A 104 -2.13 -4.36 -3.96
C PHE A 104 -3.59 -4.50 -3.53
N PHE A 105 -4.56 -4.05 -4.34
CA PHE A 105 -5.98 -4.24 -4.06
C PHE A 105 -6.33 -5.73 -3.95
N PHE A 106 -5.97 -6.53 -4.97
CA PHE A 106 -6.23 -7.97 -4.95
C PHE A 106 -5.40 -8.70 -3.89
N PHE A 107 -4.13 -8.32 -3.73
CA PHE A 107 -3.26 -8.88 -2.71
C PHE A 107 -3.82 -8.63 -1.30
N THR A 108 -4.35 -7.44 -1.02
CA THR A 108 -4.97 -7.09 0.26
C THR A 108 -6.16 -7.97 0.57
N ILE A 109 -7.05 -8.17 -0.41
CA ILE A 109 -8.22 -9.05 -0.25
C ILE A 109 -7.77 -10.48 0.03
N GLY A 110 -6.85 -11.02 -0.77
CA GLY A 110 -6.36 -12.39 -0.61
C GLY A 110 -5.63 -12.61 0.72
N PHE A 111 -4.75 -11.68 1.10
CA PHE A 111 -4.02 -11.74 2.36
C PHE A 111 -4.97 -11.68 3.56
N ASN A 112 -5.92 -10.73 3.57
CA ASN A 112 -6.89 -10.60 4.66
C ASN A 112 -7.77 -11.84 4.77
N TRP A 113 -8.26 -12.37 3.64
CA TRP A 113 -9.04 -13.60 3.63
C TRP A 113 -8.26 -14.80 4.20
N PHE A 114 -7.00 -14.97 3.79
CA PHE A 114 -6.12 -16.00 4.35
C PHE A 114 -5.89 -15.77 5.85
N TYR A 115 -5.59 -14.55 6.26
CA TYR A 115 -5.36 -14.21 7.65
C TYR A 115 -6.60 -14.50 8.54
N ASP A 116 -7.79 -14.21 8.03
CA ASP A 116 -9.06 -14.46 8.70
C ASP A 116 -9.42 -15.95 8.80
N GLN A 117 -8.98 -16.77 7.83
CA GLN A 117 -9.17 -18.23 7.89
C GLN A 117 -8.22 -18.89 8.88
N TYR A 118 -6.93 -18.55 8.83
CA TYR A 118 -5.92 -19.24 9.64
C TYR A 118 -5.81 -18.69 11.06
N GLN A 119 -6.23 -17.43 11.29
CA GLN A 119 -6.21 -16.72 12.57
C GLN A 119 -5.00 -17.08 13.46
N PRO A 120 -3.77 -17.01 12.93
CA PRO A 120 -2.60 -17.58 13.60
C PRO A 120 -2.34 -16.95 14.98
N TYR A 121 -2.80 -15.71 15.18
CA TYR A 121 -2.76 -15.01 16.46
C TYR A 121 -3.56 -15.70 17.59
N LYS A 122 -4.60 -16.50 17.28
CA LYS A 122 -5.32 -17.30 18.28
C LYS A 122 -4.42 -18.33 18.96
N ARG A 123 -3.31 -18.72 18.35
CA ARG A 123 -2.33 -19.63 18.96
C ARG A 123 -1.56 -18.99 20.12
N TRP A 124 -1.44 -17.67 20.14
CA TRP A 124 -0.71 -16.94 21.18
C TRP A 124 -1.63 -16.13 22.11
N PHE A 125 -2.80 -15.69 21.62
CA PHE A 125 -3.74 -14.83 22.34
C PHE A 125 -5.17 -15.38 22.39
N GLY A 126 -5.39 -16.62 21.93
CA GLY A 126 -6.69 -17.27 22.04
C GLY A 126 -7.02 -17.58 23.51
N PRO A 127 -8.30 -17.58 23.89
CA PRO A 127 -8.68 -18.01 25.23
C PRO A 127 -8.16 -19.43 25.46
N LYS A 128 -7.37 -19.63 26.52
CA LYS A 128 -7.02 -20.98 26.99
C LYS A 128 -8.34 -21.70 27.22
N ALA A 129 -8.55 -22.84 26.57
CA ALA A 129 -9.72 -23.66 26.81
C ALA A 129 -9.82 -23.91 28.33
N ALA A 130 -10.92 -23.48 28.93
CA ALA A 130 -11.25 -23.86 30.29
C ALA A 130 -11.58 -25.35 30.27
N ASN A 131 -10.69 -26.18 30.83
CA ASN A 131 -11.00 -27.55 31.20
C ASN A 131 -11.86 -27.58 32.46
#